data_AF-A0A1J3FG16-F1
#
_entry.id   AF-A0A1J3FG16-F1
#
_cell.length_a   1.000
_cell.length_b   1.000
_cell.length_c   1.000
_cell.angle_alpha   90.00
_cell.angle_beta   90.00
_cell.angle_gamma   90.00
#
_symmetry.space_group_name_H-M   'P 1'
#
loop_
_entity.id
_entity.type
_entity.pdbx_description
1 polymer ?
#
loop_
_entity_poly.entity_id
_entity_poly.type
_entity_poly.pdbx_seq_one_letter_code
_entity_poly.pdbx_strand_id
1 'polypeptide(L)'
;DNKRWLVFPQRSQCCFCCDSAHGCGILKPDWLADAEYKGQEKIVDTLYDKWSKDGSFGYNYLWVTTEEQIPRRLDEAGTHVTDYNVHSFHNQTIPFPNSTFALPSYCNTETITNCPLTGICGKLRNPTKQQ
;
A
#
# COMPACT_ATOMS: atom_id res chain seq x y z
N ASP A 1 -15.44 3.25 2.76
CA ASP A 1 -16.05 3.29 1.40
C ASP A 1 -15.06 3.16 0.25
N ASN A 2 -14.06 2.26 0.30
CA ASN A 2 -13.19 1.93 -0.85
C ASN A 2 -12.63 3.13 -1.67
N LYS A 3 -12.48 4.29 -1.03
CA LYS A 3 -12.03 5.55 -1.62
C LYS A 3 -10.71 5.93 -0.97
N ARG A 4 -9.71 6.25 -1.78
CA ARG A 4 -8.42 6.74 -1.33
C ARG A 4 -8.41 8.27 -1.40
N TRP A 5 -8.04 8.90 -0.30
CA TRP A 5 -7.90 10.35 -0.17
C TRP A 5 -6.46 10.69 0.18
N LEU A 6 -5.94 11.78 -0.38
CA LEU A 6 -4.75 12.42 0.13
C LEU A 6 -5.18 13.58 1.02
N VAL A 7 -4.73 13.57 2.27
CA VAL A 7 -5.04 14.58 3.27
C VAL A 7 -3.77 15.36 3.58
N PHE A 8 -3.85 16.68 3.49
CA PHE A 8 -2.77 17.60 3.83
C PHE A 8 -3.21 18.47 5.01
N PRO A 9 -3.05 17.99 6.26
CA PRO A 9 -3.63 18.67 7.42
C PRO A 9 -3.15 20.10 7.63
N GLN A 10 -1.87 20.36 7.34
CA GLN A 10 -1.26 21.69 7.48
C GLN A 10 -1.84 22.75 6.53
N ARG A 11 -2.58 22.32 5.50
CA ARG A 11 -3.23 23.20 4.51
C ARG A 11 -4.75 23.12 4.56
N SER A 12 -5.31 22.32 5.47
CA SER A 12 -6.73 21.97 5.50
C SER A 12 -7.27 21.57 4.12
N GLN A 13 -6.46 20.82 3.36
CA GLN A 13 -6.76 20.45 1.99
C GLN A 13 -6.85 18.93 1.88
N CYS A 14 -7.86 18.47 1.15
CA CYS A 14 -8.00 17.07 0.77
C CYS A 14 -8.19 16.97 -0.73
N CYS A 15 -7.73 15.86 -1.31
CA CYS A 15 -8.08 15.54 -2.67
C CYS A 15 -8.40 14.05 -2.80
N PHE A 16 -9.40 13.75 -3.62
CA PHE A 16 -9.78 12.39 -3.93
C PHE A 16 -8.83 11.81 -4.97
N CYS A 17 -8.20 10.69 -4.61
CA CYS A 17 -7.21 10.01 -5.43
C CYS A 17 -7.90 9.07 -6.43
N CYS A 18 -8.71 8.13 -5.94
CA CYS A 18 -9.30 7.05 -6.73
C CYS A 18 -10.14 6.15 -5.82
N ASP A 19 -10.94 5.26 -6.40
CA ASP A 19 -11.65 4.20 -5.69
C ASP A 19 -11.11 2.80 -6.07
N SER A 20 -11.71 1.76 -5.51
CA SER A 20 -11.35 0.37 -5.82
C SER A 20 -11.48 -0.01 -7.30
N ALA A 21 -12.42 0.59 -8.04
CA ALA A 21 -12.59 0.31 -9.47
C ALA A 21 -11.41 0.85 -10.30
N HIS A 22 -10.67 1.83 -9.76
CA HIS A 22 -9.48 2.43 -10.37
C HIS A 22 -8.17 1.90 -9.76
N GLY A 23 -8.19 0.73 -9.11
CA GLY A 23 -6.99 0.09 -8.56
C GLY A 23 -6.57 0.58 -7.18
N CYS A 24 -7.39 1.39 -6.49
CA CYS A 24 -7.06 1.95 -5.18
C CYS A 24 -7.76 1.25 -4.02
N GLY A 25 -8.05 -0.03 -4.20
CA GLY A 25 -8.59 -0.89 -3.15
C GLY A 25 -7.62 -1.04 -1.97
N ILE A 26 -8.15 -1.57 -0.87
CA ILE A 26 -7.36 -1.98 0.27
C ILE A 26 -6.70 -3.31 -0.07
N LEU A 27 -5.38 -3.39 0.08
CA LEU A 27 -4.66 -4.65 0.04
C LEU A 27 -5.02 -5.45 1.29
N LYS A 28 -5.69 -6.60 1.10
CA LYS A 28 -6.12 -7.44 2.21
C LYS A 28 -4.94 -8.25 2.76
N PRO A 29 -4.97 -8.69 4.03
CA PRO A 29 -3.87 -9.46 4.64
C PRO A 29 -3.48 -10.74 3.88
N ASP A 30 -4.41 -11.31 3.12
CA ASP A 30 -4.24 -12.52 2.30
C ASP A 30 -3.72 -12.25 0.88
N TRP A 31 -3.23 -11.04 0.57
CA TRP A 31 -2.77 -10.69 -0.78
C TRP A 31 -1.60 -11.53 -1.30
N LEU A 32 -0.87 -12.21 -0.41
CA LEU A 32 0.19 -13.18 -0.73
C LEU A 32 -0.30 -14.63 -0.87
N ALA A 33 -1.62 -14.88 -0.83
CA ALA A 33 -2.15 -16.20 -1.13
C ALA A 33 -1.58 -16.71 -2.46
N ASP A 34 -1.14 -17.97 -2.48
CA ASP A 34 -0.52 -18.63 -3.63
C ASP A 34 0.76 -17.93 -4.15
N ALA A 35 1.48 -17.20 -3.29
CA ALA A 35 2.81 -16.69 -3.64
C ALA A 35 3.83 -17.82 -3.76
N GLU A 36 4.81 -17.64 -4.64
CA GLU A 36 5.87 -18.62 -4.86
C GLU A 36 7.03 -18.35 -3.89
N TYR A 37 7.39 -19.35 -3.09
CA TYR A 37 8.59 -19.29 -2.25
C TYR A 37 9.85 -19.35 -3.12
N LYS A 38 10.74 -18.37 -2.95
CA LYS A 38 11.99 -18.24 -3.73
C LYS A 38 13.24 -18.65 -2.96
N GLY A 39 13.07 -19.22 -1.77
CA GLY A 39 14.18 -19.56 -0.87
C GLY A 39 14.51 -18.43 0.10
N GLN A 40 15.62 -18.61 0.81
CA GLN A 40 16.12 -17.62 1.76
C GLN A 40 17.12 -16.69 1.08
N GLU A 41 17.03 -15.40 1.40
CA GLU A 41 17.97 -14.39 0.93
C GLU A 41 18.56 -13.64 2.12
N LYS A 42 19.87 -13.43 2.10
CA LYS A 42 20.57 -12.68 3.14
C LYS A 42 20.46 -11.19 2.86
N ILE A 43 19.84 -10.44 3.77
CA ILE A 43 19.83 -8.96 3.74
C ILE A 43 20.70 -8.49 4.89
N VAL A 44 21.86 -7.91 4.55
CA VAL A 44 22.93 -7.57 5.50
C VAL A 44 23.44 -8.83 6.21
N ASP A 45 23.02 -9.07 7.46
CA ASP A 45 23.50 -10.16 8.33
C ASP A 45 22.42 -11.12 8.80
N THR A 46 21.21 -11.00 8.24
CA THR A 46 20.07 -11.83 8.62
C THR A 46 19.47 -12.49 7.38
N LEU A 47 19.10 -13.77 7.51
CA LEU A 47 18.38 -14.51 6.47
C LEU A 47 16.89 -14.21 6.58
N TYR A 48 16.25 -14.05 5.43
CA TYR A 48 14.82 -13.80 5.32
C TYR A 48 14.22 -14.73 4.27
N ASP A 49 13.01 -15.20 4.52
CA ASP A 49 12.23 -15.95 3.53
C ASP A 49 11.75 -14.99 2.45
N LYS A 50 12.02 -15.33 1.18
CA LYS A 50 11.61 -14.54 0.03
C LYS A 50 10.41 -15.16 -0.67
N TRP A 51 9.42 -14.34 -0.94
CA TRP A 51 8.19 -14.70 -1.63
C TRP A 51 8.01 -13.84 -2.88
N SER A 52 7.43 -14.42 -3.93
CA SER A 52 7.14 -13.78 -5.20
C SER A 52 5.65 -13.82 -5.51
N LYS A 53 5.07 -12.65 -5.81
CA LYS A 53 3.69 -12.53 -6.28
C LYS A 53 3.59 -11.43 -7.32
N ASP A 54 3.22 -11.78 -8.54
CA ASP A 54 2.99 -10.76 -9.57
C ASP A 54 1.75 -9.93 -9.23
N GLY A 55 1.91 -8.61 -9.31
CA GLY A 55 0.81 -7.64 -9.24
C GLY A 55 0.44 -7.15 -10.64
N SER A 56 -0.54 -6.24 -10.71
CA SER A 56 -1.02 -5.71 -12.00
C SER A 56 0.01 -4.87 -12.76
N PHE A 57 1.08 -4.42 -12.11
CA PHE A 57 2.08 -3.52 -12.70
C PHE A 57 3.51 -4.11 -12.72
N GLY A 58 3.68 -5.37 -12.34
CA GLY A 58 4.98 -6.05 -12.31
C GLY A 58 5.09 -7.07 -11.18
N TYR A 59 6.30 -7.60 -11.00
CA TYR A 59 6.59 -8.51 -9.90
C TYR A 59 6.51 -7.79 -8.54
N ASN A 60 6.15 -8.54 -7.50
CA ASN A 60 6.38 -8.12 -6.12
C ASN A 60 7.21 -9.19 -5.41
N TYR A 61 8.33 -8.77 -4.83
CA TYR A 61 9.07 -9.60 -3.89
C TYR A 61 8.87 -9.12 -2.47
N LEU A 62 8.53 -10.05 -1.57
CA LEU A 62 8.46 -9.78 -0.14
C LEU A 62 9.51 -10.63 0.58
N TRP A 63 10.24 -10.00 1.49
CA TRP A 63 11.12 -10.66 2.44
C TRP A 63 10.52 -10.56 3.83
N VAL A 64 10.48 -11.69 4.54
CA VAL A 64 9.92 -11.79 5.90
C VAL A 64 10.86 -12.55 6.84
N THR A 65 10.75 -12.32 8.15
CA THR A 65 11.51 -13.11 9.14
C THR A 65 11.17 -14.59 9.02
N THR A 66 12.16 -15.46 9.19
CA THR A 66 11.99 -16.91 8.96
C THR A 66 11.08 -17.57 9.99
N GLU A 67 10.97 -17.02 11.20
CA GLU A 67 10.17 -17.60 12.28
C GLU A 67 8.78 -16.96 12.36
N GLU A 68 8.70 -15.65 12.59
CA GLU A 68 7.43 -14.95 12.83
C GLU A 68 6.78 -14.39 11.57
N GLN A 69 7.42 -14.53 10.40
CA GLN A 69 6.94 -14.05 9.11
C GLN A 69 6.65 -12.52 9.12
N ILE A 70 7.48 -11.75 9.84
CA ILE A 70 7.35 -10.30 9.94
C ILE A 70 7.95 -9.63 8.69
N PRO A 71 7.23 -8.70 8.03
CA PRO A 71 7.75 -8.00 6.85
C PRO A 71 9.06 -7.26 7.12
N ARG A 72 10.05 -7.51 6.26
CA ARG A 72 11.35 -6.83 6.25
C ARG A 72 11.52 -5.92 5.05
N ARG A 73 11.12 -6.36 3.85
CA ARG A 73 11.24 -5.59 2.61
C ARG A 73 10.13 -5.96 1.63
N LEU A 74 9.58 -4.97 0.94
CA LEU A 74 8.74 -5.13 -0.23
C LEU A 74 9.42 -4.44 -1.42
N ASP A 75 9.61 -5.17 -2.51
CA ASP A 75 10.11 -4.65 -3.78
C ASP A 75 9.02 -4.77 -4.85
N GLU A 76 8.48 -3.64 -5.27
CA GLU A 76 7.47 -3.53 -6.32
C GLU A 76 8.17 -3.13 -7.64
N ALA A 77 8.48 -4.14 -8.45
CA ALA A 77 9.11 -4.02 -9.76
C ALA A 77 10.46 -3.25 -9.79
N GLY A 78 11.20 -3.20 -8.69
CA GLY A 78 12.51 -2.52 -8.58
C GLY A 78 12.40 -0.99 -8.51
N THR A 79 11.20 -0.44 -8.63
CA THR A 79 10.95 1.01 -8.68
C THR A 79 10.52 1.57 -7.34
N HIS A 80 9.82 0.76 -6.55
CA HIS A 80 9.39 1.09 -5.20
C HIS A 80 9.86 -0.01 -4.26
N VAL A 81 10.99 0.25 -3.60
CA VAL A 81 11.54 -0.65 -2.58
C VAL A 81 11.29 -0.03 -1.22
N THR A 82 10.51 -0.71 -0.40
CA THR A 82 10.20 -0.31 0.97
C THR A 82 10.89 -1.25 1.95
N ASP A 83 11.75 -0.69 2.80
CA ASP A 83 12.34 -1.40 3.93
C ASP A 83 11.55 -1.12 5.21
N TYR A 84 11.16 -2.18 5.90
CA TYR A 84 10.44 -2.12 7.18
C TYR A 84 11.40 -2.43 8.34
N ASN A 85 11.20 -1.74 9.46
CA ASN A 85 11.87 -2.07 10.71
C ASN A 85 11.12 -3.20 11.41
N VAL A 86 11.68 -4.42 11.37
CA VAL A 86 11.07 -5.62 11.96
C VAL A 86 10.81 -5.50 13.46
N HIS A 87 11.61 -4.71 14.19
CA HIS A 87 11.45 -4.51 15.63
C HIS A 87 10.31 -3.55 15.99
N SER A 88 9.79 -2.80 15.01
CA SER A 88 8.61 -1.95 15.18
C SER A 88 7.31 -2.65 14.82
N PHE A 89 7.37 -3.92 14.39
CA PHE A 89 6.18 -4.66 14.04
C PHE A 89 5.35 -4.93 15.29
N HIS A 90 4.07 -4.57 15.21
CA HIS A 90 3.09 -4.86 16.25
C HIS A 90 1.95 -5.64 15.63
N ASN A 91 1.72 -6.86 16.13
CA ASN A 91 0.58 -7.65 15.72
C ASN A 91 -0.69 -7.06 16.34
N GLN A 92 -1.32 -6.14 15.62
CA GLN A 92 -2.51 -5.45 16.08
C GLN A 92 -3.73 -6.38 16.04
N THR A 93 -4.08 -6.94 17.20
CA THR A 93 -5.27 -7.81 17.35
C THR A 93 -6.54 -7.04 17.68
N ILE A 94 -6.40 -5.80 18.16
CA ILE A 94 -7.52 -4.91 18.48
C ILE A 94 -7.73 -3.95 17.29
N PRO A 95 -8.89 -3.91 16.64
CA PRO A 95 -9.14 -2.97 15.56
C PRO A 95 -8.89 -1.52 15.99
N PHE A 96 -8.25 -0.72 15.15
CA PHE A 96 -8.19 0.72 15.37
C PHE A 96 -9.60 1.31 15.40
N PRO A 97 -9.86 2.36 16.20
CA PRO A 97 -11.14 3.01 16.18
C PRO A 97 -11.39 3.63 14.80
N ASN A 98 -12.66 3.65 14.36
CA ASN A 98 -13.02 4.21 13.04
C ASN A 98 -12.55 5.65 12.84
N SER A 99 -12.44 6.42 13.94
CA SER A 99 -11.93 7.79 13.93
C SER A 99 -10.48 7.91 13.46
N THR A 100 -9.66 6.87 13.60
CA THR A 100 -8.28 6.83 13.09
C THR A 100 -8.23 6.99 11.57
N PHE A 101 -9.23 6.48 10.87
CA PHE A 101 -9.32 6.53 9.40
C PHE A 101 -10.40 7.49 8.90
N ALA A 102 -11.07 8.21 9.80
CA ALA A 102 -12.09 9.18 9.43
C ALA A 102 -11.46 10.36 8.69
N LEU A 103 -12.15 10.84 7.66
CA LEU A 103 -11.73 12.08 7.00
C LEU A 103 -11.92 13.25 7.97
N PRO A 104 -10.96 14.18 8.04
CA PRO A 104 -11.14 15.44 8.74
C PRO A 104 -12.34 16.22 8.18
N SER A 105 -12.99 17.03 9.03
CA SER A 105 -14.18 17.79 8.68
C SER A 105 -14.01 18.78 7.52
N TYR A 106 -12.77 19.21 7.23
CA TYR A 106 -12.46 20.07 6.09
C TYR A 106 -12.37 19.31 4.75
N CYS A 107 -12.40 17.97 4.75
CA CYS A 107 -12.50 17.20 3.51
C CYS A 107 -13.96 17.19 3.02
N ASN A 108 -14.24 17.90 1.92
CA ASN A 108 -15.56 17.88 1.33
C ASN A 108 -15.80 16.58 0.51
N THR A 109 -16.76 15.78 0.97
CA THR A 109 -17.17 14.53 0.31
C THR A 109 -18.40 14.69 -0.60
N GLU A 110 -19.13 15.81 -0.49
CA GLU A 110 -20.27 16.15 -1.34
C GLU A 110 -19.80 16.75 -2.67
N THR A 111 -18.85 17.69 -2.62
CA THR A 111 -18.18 18.28 -3.79
C THR A 111 -16.71 17.83 -3.83
N ILE A 112 -16.51 16.67 -4.44
CA ILE A 112 -15.20 16.02 -4.51
C ILE A 112 -14.21 16.87 -5.31
N THR A 113 -13.16 17.35 -4.63
CA THR A 113 -11.99 17.93 -5.28
C THR A 113 -11.00 16.82 -5.63
N ASN A 114 -10.67 16.69 -6.91
CA ASN A 114 -9.80 15.63 -7.40
C ASN A 114 -8.33 16.01 -7.25
N CYS A 115 -7.45 15.03 -7.03
CA CYS A 115 -6.01 15.30 -6.97
C CYS A 115 -5.49 15.79 -8.34
N PRO A 116 -4.45 16.65 -8.38
CA PRO A 116 -3.88 17.15 -9.63
C PRO A 116 -3.47 16.03 -10.58
N LEU A 117 -3.78 16.19 -11.87
CA LEU A 117 -3.46 15.21 -12.94
C LEU A 117 -1.95 14.96 -13.11
N THR A 118 -1.12 15.89 -12.64
CA THR A 118 0.34 15.77 -12.66
C THR A 118 0.86 14.76 -11.64
N GLY A 119 0.13 14.52 -10.54
CA GLY A 119 0.49 13.56 -9.49
C GLY A 119 0.05 12.13 -9.81
N ILE A 120 0.63 11.14 -9.11
CA ILE A 120 0.31 9.71 -9.32
C ILE A 120 -1.19 9.42 -9.14
N CYS A 121 -1.82 10.01 -8.12
CA CYS A 121 -3.25 9.90 -7.87
C CYS A 121 -4.10 10.42 -9.03
N GLY A 122 -3.75 11.56 -9.61
CA GLY A 122 -4.48 12.09 -10.77
C GLY A 122 -4.32 11.21 -12.01
N LYS A 123 -3.16 10.55 -12.18
CA LYS A 123 -2.91 9.62 -13.29
C LYS A 123 -3.74 8.34 -13.21
N LEU A 124 -3.99 7.81 -12.00
CA LEU A 124 -4.80 6.59 -11.80
C LEU A 124 -6.26 6.71 -12.25
N ARG A 125 -6.72 7.94 -12.47
CA ARG A 125 -8.07 8.24 -12.96
C ARG A 125 -8.14 8.55 -14.44
N ASN A 126 -7.00 8.61 -15.13
CA ASN A 126 -6.99 8.95 -16.55
C ASN A 126 -7.23 7.65 -17.36
N PRO A 127 -8.35 7.53 -18.09
CA PRO A 127 -8.74 6.29 -18.77
C PRO A 127 -7.79 5.85 -19.90
N THR A 128 -6.78 6.64 -20.25
CA THR A 128 -5.83 6.37 -21.34
C THR A 128 -4.70 5.37 -21.01
N LYS A 129 -4.69 4.76 -19.81
CA LYS A 129 -3.69 3.75 -19.42
C LYS A 129 -4.28 2.43 -18.91
N GLN A 130 -5.41 1.99 -19.49
CA GLN A 130 -5.94 0.64 -19.33
C GLN A 130 -5.89 -0.15 -20.66
N GLN A 131 -4.74 -0.12 -21.35
CA GLN A 131 -4.43 -1.02 -22.46
C GLN A 131 -3.25 -1.89 -22.09
#